data_AF-W2NPV7-F1
#
_entry.id   AF-W2NPV7-F1
#
_cell.length_a   1.000
_cell.length_b   1.000
_cell.length_c   1.000
_cell.angle_alpha   90.00
_cell.angle_beta   90.00
_cell.angle_gamma   90.00
#
_symmetry.space_group_name_H-M   'P 1'
#
loop_
_entity.id
_entity.type
_entity.pdbx_description
1 polymer ?
#
loop_
_entity_poly.entity_id
_entity_poly.type
_entity_poly.pdbx_seq_one_letter_code
_entity_poly.pdbx_strand_id
1 'polypeptide(L)'
;MSKKTRRIPLVDLIPSPSEQRKIFALLNEMSAFDVIACRLQRKDVTITTVRDTFDVVLDDHEDMDYCLAAGGEVVECPDFEAGLAKIQCGAEKTLLVPERHAVARLLRSPAGQSDQRRNTVPASLPKRKRTAGELDQAIAKKARNRGTKESKYIEANWIPTTFVVAERFSSMVKSSIGYLRKSMSASTLETVMFLKLNWDLVTLGSVSAAIENSKNTEWSNQVDDIDAM
;
A
#
# COMPACT_ATOMS: atom_id res chain seq x y z
N MET A 1 49.71 -6.69 -20.90
CA MET A 1 48.69 -6.43 -21.95
C MET A 1 47.86 -5.23 -21.52
N SER A 2 48.10 -4.05 -22.12
CA SER A 2 47.42 -2.80 -21.75
C SER A 2 46.03 -2.75 -22.40
N LYS A 3 44.97 -2.65 -21.59
CA LYS A 3 43.59 -2.49 -22.08
C LYS A 3 43.46 -1.07 -22.65
N LYS A 4 43.49 -0.94 -23.98
CA LYS A 4 43.21 0.32 -24.68
C LYS A 4 41.75 0.71 -24.41
N THR A 5 41.53 1.73 -23.59
CA THR A 5 40.22 2.36 -23.39
C THR A 5 39.82 2.99 -24.73
N ARG A 6 38.83 2.41 -25.42
CA ARG A 6 38.25 2.99 -26.64
C ARG A 6 37.63 4.33 -26.25
N ARG A 7 38.20 5.43 -26.74
CA ARG A 7 37.56 6.76 -26.65
C ARG A 7 36.43 6.76 -27.67
N ILE A 8 35.19 6.60 -27.20
CA ILE A 8 33.99 6.78 -28.01
C ILE A 8 33.81 8.29 -28.18
N PRO A 9 33.83 8.83 -29.41
CA PRO A 9 33.64 10.26 -29.62
C PRO A 9 32.20 10.64 -29.27
N LEU A 10 32.01 11.79 -28.60
CA LEU A 10 30.73 12.24 -28.05
C LEU A 10 29.60 12.28 -29.09
N VAL A 11 29.93 12.54 -30.35
CA VAL A 11 29.00 12.56 -31.49
C VAL A 11 28.32 11.20 -31.72
N ASP A 12 29.01 10.09 -31.44
CA ASP A 12 28.46 8.73 -31.57
C ASP A 12 27.50 8.37 -30.41
N LEU A 13 27.45 9.22 -29.37
CA LEU A 13 26.51 9.10 -28.24
C LEU A 13 25.29 10.02 -28.41
N ILE A 14 25.26 10.88 -29.43
CA ILE A 14 24.10 11.74 -29.71
C ILE A 14 23.05 10.87 -30.41
N PRO A 15 21.86 10.68 -29.81
CA PRO A 15 20.83 9.84 -30.43
C PRO A 15 20.39 10.46 -31.75
N SER A 16 20.23 9.63 -32.78
CA SER A 16 19.68 10.05 -34.06
C SER A 16 18.26 10.63 -33.89
N PRO A 17 17.75 11.43 -34.84
CA PRO A 17 16.37 11.93 -34.78
C PRO A 17 15.29 10.84 -34.68
N SER A 18 15.61 9.61 -35.11
CA SER A 18 14.72 8.45 -34.95
C SER A 18 14.75 7.89 -33.54
N GLU A 19 15.92 7.82 -32.92
CA GLU A 19 16.11 7.37 -31.54
C GLU A 19 15.58 8.40 -30.55
N GLN A 20 15.79 9.69 -30.80
CA GLN A 20 15.20 10.77 -30.02
C GLN A 20 13.67 10.64 -29.97
N ARG A 21 13.02 10.40 -31.11
CA ARG A 21 11.56 10.17 -31.16
C ARG A 21 11.13 8.94 -30.34
N LYS A 22 11.89 7.85 -30.39
CA LYS A 22 11.65 6.65 -29.56
C LYS A 22 11.82 6.96 -28.07
N ILE A 23 12.87 7.70 -27.70
CA ILE A 23 13.11 8.14 -26.32
C ILE A 23 11.96 9.01 -25.82
N PHE A 24 11.48 9.97 -26.61
CA PHE A 24 10.32 10.79 -26.23
C PHE A 24 9.04 9.97 -26.07
N ALA A 25 8.79 8.99 -26.93
CA ALA A 25 7.66 8.09 -26.78
C ALA A 25 7.74 7.28 -25.48
N LEU A 26 8.92 6.71 -25.17
CA LEU A 26 9.17 5.98 -23.92
C LEU A 26 9.06 6.89 -22.68
N LEU A 27 9.55 8.12 -22.74
CA LEU A 27 9.41 9.09 -21.65
C LEU A 27 7.94 9.41 -21.37
N ASN A 28 7.13 9.57 -22.41
CA ASN A 28 5.69 9.77 -22.25
C ASN A 28 5.03 8.54 -21.60
N GLU A 29 5.39 7.33 -22.01
CA GLU A 29 4.90 6.09 -21.38
C GLU A 29 5.35 5.98 -19.92
N MET A 30 6.62 6.27 -19.61
CA MET A 30 7.15 6.33 -18.24
C MET A 30 6.41 7.35 -17.37
N SER A 31 6.08 8.52 -17.91
CA SER A 31 5.34 9.54 -17.15
C SER A 31 3.92 9.10 -16.78
N ALA A 32 3.28 8.25 -17.59
CA ALA A 32 1.99 7.65 -17.22
C ALA A 32 2.14 6.70 -16.02
N PHE A 33 3.19 5.86 -16.00
CA PHE A 33 3.51 5.00 -14.87
C PHE A 33 3.90 5.78 -13.62
N ASP A 34 4.58 6.92 -13.76
CA ASP A 34 4.95 7.77 -12.63
C ASP A 34 3.71 8.34 -11.91
N VAL A 35 2.70 8.78 -12.67
CA VAL A 35 1.41 9.24 -12.11
C VAL A 35 0.71 8.11 -11.34
N ILE A 36 0.68 6.90 -11.90
CA ILE A 36 0.11 5.72 -11.22
C ILE A 36 0.87 5.42 -9.93
N ALA A 37 2.21 5.36 -9.99
CA ALA A 37 3.06 5.06 -8.84
C ALA A 37 2.87 6.11 -7.73
N CYS A 38 2.89 7.40 -8.09
CA CYS A 38 2.63 8.49 -7.14
C CYS A 38 1.25 8.38 -6.49
N ARG A 39 0.22 8.02 -7.28
CA ARG A 39 -1.14 7.83 -6.77
C ARG A 39 -1.23 6.66 -5.80
N LEU A 40 -0.61 5.52 -6.12
CA LEU A 40 -0.55 4.34 -5.26
C LEU A 40 0.27 4.55 -3.97
N GLN A 41 1.19 5.51 -3.97
CA GLN A 41 2.00 5.87 -2.80
C GLN A 41 1.30 6.83 -1.82
N ARG A 42 0.09 7.29 -2.13
CA ARG A 42 -0.68 8.11 -1.19
C ARG A 42 -1.10 7.30 0.04
N LYS A 43 -1.27 7.98 1.18
CA LYS A 43 -1.63 7.34 2.46
C LYS A 43 -3.10 6.90 2.54
N ASP A 44 -3.95 7.48 1.70
CA ASP A 44 -5.42 7.38 1.71
C ASP A 44 -5.96 6.47 0.59
N VAL A 45 -5.17 5.50 0.13
CA VAL A 45 -5.57 4.61 -0.97
C VAL A 45 -6.24 3.35 -0.42
N THR A 46 -7.43 3.03 -0.92
CA THR A 46 -8.18 1.80 -0.58
C THR A 46 -7.91 0.69 -1.60
N ILE A 47 -8.08 -0.59 -1.24
CA ILE A 47 -7.66 -1.73 -2.09
C ILE A 47 -8.48 -1.76 -3.37
N THR A 48 -9.73 -1.32 -3.26
CA THR A 48 -10.60 -1.06 -4.42
C THR A 48 -9.97 -0.05 -5.37
N THR A 49 -9.40 1.04 -4.86
CA THR A 49 -8.75 2.07 -5.69
C THR A 49 -7.46 1.55 -6.33
N VAL A 50 -6.70 0.70 -5.64
CA VAL A 50 -5.55 0.01 -6.23
C VAL A 50 -5.99 -0.90 -7.37
N ARG A 51 -7.00 -1.75 -7.15
CA ARG A 51 -7.55 -2.64 -8.18
C ARG A 51 -8.15 -1.87 -9.35
N ASP A 52 -8.88 -0.79 -9.09
CA ASP A 52 -9.38 0.12 -10.12
C ASP A 52 -8.25 0.68 -10.97
N THR A 53 -7.11 1.03 -10.34
CA THR A 53 -5.93 1.55 -11.03
C THR A 53 -5.25 0.45 -11.85
N PHE A 54 -5.10 -0.75 -11.31
CA PHE A 54 -4.51 -1.89 -12.01
C PHE A 54 -5.34 -2.35 -13.21
N ASP A 55 -6.67 -2.43 -13.08
CA ASP A 55 -7.54 -2.75 -14.20
C ASP A 55 -7.39 -1.73 -15.34
N VAL A 56 -7.24 -0.44 -15.01
CA VAL A 56 -7.04 0.62 -16.00
C VAL A 56 -5.67 0.52 -16.66
N VAL A 57 -4.64 0.04 -15.95
CA VAL A 57 -3.32 -0.26 -16.53
C VAL A 57 -3.39 -1.48 -17.44
N LEU A 58 -4.09 -2.54 -17.01
CA LEU A 58 -4.25 -3.77 -17.79
C LEU A 58 -5.03 -3.56 -19.09
N ASP A 59 -5.94 -2.58 -19.14
CA ASP A 59 -6.57 -2.15 -20.40
C ASP A 59 -5.53 -1.74 -21.47
N ASP A 60 -4.41 -1.14 -21.04
CA ASP A 60 -3.36 -0.60 -21.93
C ASP A 60 -2.11 -1.51 -22.01
N HIS A 61 -1.94 -2.41 -21.04
CA HIS A 61 -0.76 -3.25 -20.79
C HIS A 61 -1.15 -4.65 -20.32
N GLU A 62 -1.82 -5.41 -21.20
CA GLU A 62 -2.24 -6.79 -20.93
C GLU A 62 -1.06 -7.72 -20.55
N ASP A 63 0.17 -7.37 -20.97
CA ASP A 63 1.40 -8.11 -20.65
C ASP A 63 1.75 -8.11 -19.15
N MET A 64 1.14 -7.22 -18.35
CA MET A 64 1.35 -7.13 -16.90
C MET A 64 0.33 -7.94 -16.07
N ASP A 65 -0.53 -8.72 -16.71
CA ASP A 65 -1.57 -9.53 -16.04
C ASP A 65 -1.00 -10.42 -14.93
N TYR A 66 0.18 -11.00 -15.17
CA TYR A 66 0.84 -11.89 -14.21
C TYR A 66 1.11 -11.26 -12.83
N CYS A 67 1.25 -9.93 -12.74
CA CYS A 67 1.54 -9.24 -11.49
C CYS A 67 0.45 -8.28 -11.02
N LEU A 68 -0.39 -7.75 -11.93
CA LEU A 68 -1.41 -6.75 -11.60
C LEU A 68 -2.82 -7.33 -11.50
N ALA A 69 -3.08 -8.49 -12.09
CA ALA A 69 -4.41 -9.09 -12.06
C ALA A 69 -4.79 -9.55 -10.65
N ALA A 70 -6.10 -9.64 -10.38
CA ALA A 70 -6.61 -10.08 -9.09
C ALA A 70 -6.14 -11.49 -8.67
N GLY A 71 -5.81 -12.34 -9.65
CA GLY A 71 -5.24 -13.67 -9.45
C GLY A 71 -3.82 -13.82 -10.00
N GLY A 72 -3.09 -12.71 -10.15
CA GLY A 72 -1.69 -12.75 -10.59
C GLY A 72 -0.80 -13.53 -9.62
N GLU A 73 0.32 -14.04 -10.12
CA GLU A 73 1.25 -14.90 -9.38
C GLU A 73 1.84 -14.21 -8.13
N VAL A 74 1.93 -12.88 -8.15
CA VAL A 74 2.46 -12.07 -7.04
C VAL A 74 1.44 -11.90 -5.89
N VAL A 75 0.15 -12.20 -6.13
CA VAL A 75 -0.91 -12.02 -5.14
C VAL A 75 -0.94 -13.20 -4.16
N GLU A 76 -0.45 -12.97 -2.94
CA GLU A 76 -0.38 -14.01 -1.89
C GLU A 76 -1.77 -14.54 -1.48
N CYS A 77 -2.76 -13.65 -1.34
CA CYS A 77 -4.10 -13.99 -0.84
C CYS A 77 -5.19 -13.44 -1.77
N PRO A 78 -5.38 -14.02 -2.97
CA PRO A 78 -6.27 -13.47 -4.00
C PRO A 78 -7.73 -13.38 -3.55
N ASP A 79 -8.24 -14.41 -2.86
CA ASP A 79 -9.60 -14.42 -2.33
C ASP A 79 -9.84 -13.35 -1.25
N PHE A 80 -8.82 -13.08 -0.42
CA PHE A 80 -8.90 -12.04 0.60
C PHE A 80 -8.89 -10.65 -0.04
N GLU A 81 -7.96 -10.38 -0.95
CA GLU A 81 -7.86 -9.09 -1.63
C GLU A 81 -9.12 -8.78 -2.47
N ALA A 82 -9.61 -9.76 -3.22
CA ALA A 82 -10.84 -9.62 -4.00
C ALA A 82 -12.06 -9.40 -3.10
N GLY A 83 -12.16 -10.15 -2.00
CA GLY A 83 -13.22 -9.97 -1.02
C GLY A 83 -13.18 -8.59 -0.37
N LEU A 84 -12.00 -8.13 0.02
CA LEU A 84 -11.78 -6.83 0.63
C LEU A 84 -12.13 -5.66 -0.32
N ALA A 85 -11.75 -5.78 -1.60
CA ALA A 85 -12.13 -4.80 -2.63
C ALA A 85 -13.65 -4.75 -2.85
N LYS A 86 -14.33 -5.90 -2.85
CA LYS A 86 -15.79 -5.95 -2.96
C LYS A 86 -16.49 -5.31 -1.75
N ILE A 87 -15.96 -5.50 -0.53
CA ILE A 87 -16.48 -4.86 0.68
C ILE A 87 -16.34 -3.34 0.58
N GLN A 88 -15.14 -2.85 0.27
CA GLN A 88 -14.87 -1.41 0.16
C GLN A 88 -15.63 -0.72 -1.00
N CYS A 89 -16.01 -1.46 -2.04
CA CYS A 89 -16.82 -0.96 -3.15
C CYS A 89 -18.35 -1.06 -2.89
N GLY A 90 -18.77 -1.63 -1.75
CA GLY A 90 -20.19 -1.88 -1.44
C GLY A 90 -20.82 -3.01 -2.25
N ALA A 91 -20.00 -3.86 -2.88
CA ALA A 91 -20.39 -4.98 -3.73
C ALA A 91 -20.43 -6.32 -2.98
N GLU A 92 -20.66 -6.31 -1.66
CA GLU A 92 -20.64 -7.49 -0.77
C GLU A 92 -21.55 -8.64 -1.24
N LYS A 93 -22.64 -8.31 -1.94
CA LYS A 93 -23.57 -9.30 -2.49
C LYS A 93 -22.94 -10.21 -3.56
N THR A 94 -21.84 -9.75 -4.17
CA THR A 94 -21.07 -10.45 -5.20
C THR A 94 -19.91 -11.27 -4.64
N LEU A 95 -19.78 -11.34 -3.30
CA LEU A 95 -18.75 -12.15 -2.65
C LEU A 95 -18.98 -13.64 -2.94
N LEU A 96 -17.94 -14.27 -3.48
CA LEU A 96 -17.86 -15.71 -3.70
C LEU A 96 -17.64 -16.44 -2.37
N VAL A 97 -17.92 -17.73 -2.35
CA VAL A 97 -17.74 -18.58 -1.15
C VAL A 97 -16.30 -18.49 -0.56
N PRO A 98 -15.21 -18.64 -1.36
CA PRO A 98 -13.86 -18.54 -0.81
C PRO A 98 -13.54 -17.14 -0.27
N GLU A 99 -13.97 -16.09 -0.97
CA GLU A 99 -13.80 -14.69 -0.52
C GLU A 99 -14.51 -14.44 0.81
N ARG A 100 -15.74 -14.96 0.98
CA ARG A 100 -16.49 -14.85 2.25
C ARG A 100 -15.76 -15.53 3.40
N HIS A 101 -15.14 -16.69 3.14
CA HIS A 101 -14.36 -17.40 4.13
C HIS A 101 -13.10 -16.59 4.50
N ALA A 102 -12.40 -16.03 3.52
CA ALA A 102 -11.20 -15.23 3.73
C ALA A 102 -11.47 -13.94 4.53
N VAL A 103 -12.58 -13.25 4.26
CA VAL A 103 -12.96 -11.99 4.93
C VAL A 103 -13.84 -12.19 6.16
N ALA A 104 -14.05 -13.42 6.62
CA ALA A 104 -14.95 -13.73 7.73
C ALA A 104 -14.60 -12.98 9.03
N ARG A 105 -13.31 -12.71 9.26
CA ARG A 105 -12.82 -11.95 10.42
C ARG A 105 -13.22 -10.46 10.40
N LEU A 106 -13.64 -9.93 9.25
CA LEU A 106 -14.08 -8.55 9.10
C LEU A 106 -15.59 -8.38 9.30
N LEU A 107 -16.33 -9.48 9.54
CA LEU A 107 -17.75 -9.41 9.85
C LEU A 107 -17.96 -8.67 11.17
N ARG A 108 -18.88 -7.71 11.16
CA ARG A 108 -19.37 -7.09 12.40
C ARG A 108 -20.14 -8.18 13.18
N SER A 109 -19.96 -8.25 14.49
CA SER A 109 -20.69 -9.22 15.34
C SER A 109 -22.20 -9.13 15.07
N PRO A 110 -22.95 -10.25 15.00
CA PRO A 110 -24.09 -10.34 14.09
C PRO A 110 -25.33 -9.58 14.60
N ALA A 111 -25.87 -8.74 13.72
CA ALA A 111 -27.31 -8.57 13.57
C ALA A 111 -27.67 -8.66 12.07
N GLY A 112 -28.34 -9.75 11.68
CA GLY A 112 -29.17 -9.81 10.47
C GLY A 112 -28.48 -10.10 9.12
N GLN A 113 -28.61 -11.34 8.65
CA GLN A 113 -28.34 -11.72 7.26
C GLN A 113 -29.50 -11.29 6.32
N SER A 114 -29.16 -11.00 5.06
CA SER A 114 -30.05 -11.14 3.89
C SER A 114 -29.32 -10.88 2.55
N ASP A 115 -29.42 -11.89 1.70
CA ASP A 115 -29.73 -11.93 0.27
C ASP A 115 -28.77 -11.59 -0.90
N GLN A 116 -28.84 -12.57 -1.83
CA GLN A 116 -28.19 -12.79 -3.14
C GLN A 116 -28.75 -11.90 -4.28
N ARG A 117 -27.93 -11.57 -5.30
CA ARG A 117 -28.13 -11.89 -6.76
C ARG A 117 -27.31 -11.03 -7.74
N ARG A 118 -26.80 -11.74 -8.77
CA ARG A 118 -26.45 -11.45 -10.19
C ARG A 118 -25.33 -10.46 -10.56
N ASN A 119 -24.32 -11.03 -11.23
CA ASN A 119 -23.29 -10.38 -12.03
C ASN A 119 -23.77 -10.10 -13.46
N THR A 120 -23.33 -8.99 -14.04
CA THR A 120 -23.28 -8.76 -15.49
C THR A 120 -21.91 -8.20 -15.84
N VAL A 121 -21.18 -8.90 -16.72
CA VAL A 121 -19.88 -8.50 -17.24
C VAL A 121 -20.09 -7.66 -18.51
N PRO A 122 -19.46 -6.48 -18.67
CA PRO A 122 -19.29 -5.86 -19.97
C PRO A 122 -17.95 -6.30 -20.58
N ALA A 123 -18.02 -6.77 -21.83
CA ALA A 123 -16.87 -7.08 -22.68
C ALA A 123 -16.11 -5.80 -23.08
N SER A 124 -14.78 -5.89 -23.14
CA SER A 124 -13.89 -4.83 -23.60
C SER A 124 -13.73 -4.85 -25.13
N LEU A 125 -13.56 -3.65 -25.70
CA LEU A 125 -13.15 -3.39 -27.08
C LEU A 125 -11.71 -2.85 -27.04
N PRO A 126 -10.84 -3.17 -28.01
CA PRO A 126 -9.46 -2.72 -27.98
C PRO A 126 -9.41 -1.23 -28.30
N LYS A 127 -8.71 -0.45 -27.47
CA LYS A 127 -8.48 0.98 -27.71
C LYS A 127 -7.02 1.34 -27.46
N ARG A 128 -6.58 2.34 -28.20
CA ARG A 128 -5.27 3.00 -28.13
C ARG A 128 -4.89 3.37 -26.70
N LYS A 129 -3.63 3.11 -26.33
CA LYS A 129 -3.02 3.44 -25.03
C LYS A 129 -3.34 4.88 -24.61
N ARG A 130 -3.84 5.05 -23.38
CA ARG A 130 -4.25 6.35 -22.83
C ARG A 130 -3.06 7.19 -22.38
N THR A 131 -3.20 8.50 -22.44
CA THR A 131 -2.24 9.45 -21.86
C THR A 131 -2.48 9.62 -20.35
N ALA A 132 -1.49 10.16 -19.61
CA ALA A 132 -1.57 10.30 -18.15
C ALA A 132 -2.84 11.02 -17.66
N GLY A 133 -3.26 12.09 -18.34
CA GLY A 133 -4.47 12.83 -17.99
C GLY A 133 -5.78 12.07 -18.24
N GLU A 134 -5.80 11.17 -19.23
CA GLU A 134 -6.96 10.33 -19.53
C GLU A 134 -7.06 9.14 -18.55
N LEU A 135 -5.91 8.62 -18.12
CA LEU A 135 -5.81 7.58 -17.11
C LEU A 135 -6.37 8.06 -15.76
N ASP A 136 -5.94 9.23 -15.31
CA ASP A 136 -6.41 9.82 -14.05
C ASP A 136 -7.92 10.04 -14.04
N GLN A 137 -8.48 10.49 -15.17
CA GLN A 137 -9.92 10.67 -15.34
C GLN A 137 -10.68 9.35 -15.34
N ALA A 138 -10.14 8.29 -15.97
CA ALA A 138 -10.74 6.97 -15.98
C ALA A 138 -10.82 6.38 -14.56
N ILE A 139 -9.73 6.48 -13.79
CA ILE A 139 -9.70 6.01 -12.39
C ILE A 139 -10.66 6.85 -11.53
N ALA A 140 -10.70 8.17 -11.71
CA ALA A 140 -11.63 9.04 -10.99
C ALA A 140 -13.11 8.73 -11.32
N LYS A 141 -13.42 8.38 -12.57
CA LYS A 141 -14.77 7.97 -12.98
C LYS A 141 -15.19 6.65 -12.33
N LYS A 142 -14.27 5.68 -12.26
CA LYS A 142 -14.52 4.39 -11.62
C LYS A 142 -14.79 4.55 -10.11
N ALA A 143 -14.02 5.43 -9.44
CA ALA A 143 -14.22 5.76 -8.03
C ALA A 143 -15.58 6.41 -7.72
N ARG A 144 -16.13 7.21 -8.65
CA ARG A 144 -17.44 7.88 -8.48
C ARG A 144 -18.64 6.96 -8.60
N ASN A 145 -18.49 5.78 -9.21
CA ASN A 145 -19.59 4.84 -9.42
C ASN A 145 -19.84 3.92 -8.21
N ARG A 146 -19.17 4.14 -7.08
CA ARG A 146 -19.25 3.30 -5.88
C ARG A 146 -20.57 3.53 -5.15
N GLY A 147 -21.23 2.45 -4.74
CA GLY A 147 -22.50 2.50 -4.02
C GLY A 147 -22.29 2.77 -2.52
N THR A 148 -22.89 3.84 -2.01
CA THR A 148 -22.96 4.16 -0.57
C THR A 148 -24.14 3.38 0.05
N LYS A 149 -23.89 2.18 0.55
CA LYS A 149 -24.88 1.41 1.33
C LYS A 149 -24.25 0.93 2.64
N GLU A 150 -25.08 0.79 3.67
CA GLU A 150 -24.66 0.21 4.96
C GLU A 150 -24.12 -1.22 4.75
N SER A 151 -22.92 -1.45 5.28
CA SER A 151 -22.15 -2.69 5.13
C SER A 151 -22.33 -3.62 6.32
N LYS A 152 -22.38 -4.93 6.07
CA LYS A 152 -22.34 -5.96 7.14
C LYS A 152 -20.95 -6.15 7.73
N TYR A 153 -19.93 -5.58 7.09
CA TYR A 153 -18.55 -5.67 7.49
C TYR A 153 -18.13 -4.42 8.28
N ILE A 154 -17.03 -4.56 9.02
CA ILE A 154 -16.33 -3.41 9.60
C ILE A 154 -15.82 -2.56 8.44
N GLU A 155 -15.83 -1.24 8.60
CA GLU A 155 -15.22 -0.35 7.62
C GLU A 155 -13.75 -0.74 7.46
N ALA A 156 -13.35 -1.19 6.26
CA ALA A 156 -12.03 -1.75 6.03
C ALA A 156 -11.06 -0.75 5.35
N ASN A 157 -11.38 0.54 5.42
CA ASN A 157 -10.55 1.61 4.87
C ASN A 157 -9.24 1.82 5.66
N TRP A 158 -9.17 1.31 6.89
CA TRP A 158 -7.96 1.34 7.73
C TRP A 158 -6.92 0.30 7.32
N ILE A 159 -7.28 -0.73 6.55
CA ILE A 159 -6.34 -1.76 6.11
C ILE A 159 -5.42 -1.13 5.07
N PRO A 160 -4.11 -1.03 5.33
CA PRO A 160 -3.17 -0.47 4.37
C PRO A 160 -3.16 -1.31 3.10
N THR A 161 -3.21 -0.64 1.97
CA THR A 161 -3.32 -1.25 0.65
C THR A 161 -2.04 -1.69 0.01
N THR A 162 -1.00 -0.90 0.24
CA THR A 162 0.28 -1.08 -0.40
C THR A 162 1.34 -1.23 0.67
N PHE A 163 2.33 -2.04 0.35
CA PHE A 163 3.52 -2.17 1.18
C PHE A 163 4.31 -0.86 1.31
N VAL A 164 3.91 0.23 0.64
CA VAL A 164 4.48 1.58 0.78
C VAL A 164 4.53 2.03 2.24
N VAL A 165 3.55 1.64 3.07
CA VAL A 165 3.62 1.92 4.52
C VAL A 165 4.80 1.20 5.16
N ALA A 166 5.02 -0.07 4.80
CA ALA A 166 6.17 -0.85 5.24
C ALA A 166 7.50 -0.32 4.64
N GLU A 167 7.55 0.10 3.38
CA GLU A 167 8.75 0.73 2.78
C GLU A 167 9.16 2.01 3.49
N ARG A 168 8.18 2.87 3.78
CA ARG A 168 8.40 4.10 4.54
C ARG A 168 8.87 3.77 5.95
N PHE A 169 8.28 2.76 6.58
CA PHE A 169 8.75 2.25 7.87
C PHE A 169 10.19 1.77 7.79
N SER A 170 10.54 0.89 6.84
CA SER A 170 11.91 0.40 6.64
C SER A 170 12.90 1.53 6.35
N SER A 171 12.49 2.54 5.59
CA SER A 171 13.30 3.74 5.34
C SER A 171 13.50 4.58 6.61
N MET A 172 12.45 4.73 7.42
CA MET A 172 12.51 5.42 8.71
C MET A 172 13.40 4.69 9.72
N VAL A 173 13.32 3.36 9.74
CA VAL A 173 14.21 2.49 10.51
C VAL A 173 15.65 2.71 10.09
N LYS A 174 15.93 2.61 8.79
CA LYS A 174 17.27 2.81 8.23
C LYS A 174 17.84 4.20 8.54
N SER A 175 17.01 5.23 8.43
CA SER A 175 17.37 6.61 8.79
C SER A 175 17.67 6.77 10.29
N SER A 176 16.89 6.12 11.15
CA SER A 176 17.04 6.26 12.61
C SER A 176 18.23 5.49 13.17
N ILE A 177 18.56 4.32 12.61
CA ILE A 177 19.82 3.63 12.92
C ILE A 177 21.00 4.48 12.44
N GLY A 178 20.91 5.01 11.21
CA GLY A 178 21.94 5.85 10.60
C GLY A 178 23.34 5.20 10.62
N TYR A 179 24.38 6.00 10.39
CA TYR A 179 25.76 5.49 10.45
C TYR A 179 26.30 5.39 11.90
N LEU A 180 25.89 6.32 12.76
CA LEU A 180 26.45 6.51 14.11
C LEU A 180 25.68 5.80 15.23
N ARG A 181 24.48 5.24 14.96
CA ARG A 181 23.67 4.56 15.98
C ARG A 181 23.59 3.04 15.75
N LYS A 182 24.60 2.48 15.09
CA LYS A 182 24.72 1.03 14.85
C LYS A 182 24.92 0.21 16.12
N SER A 183 25.32 0.85 17.23
CA SER A 183 25.40 0.22 18.55
C SER A 183 24.06 0.19 19.30
N MET A 184 22.99 0.76 18.72
CA MET A 184 21.65 0.70 19.32
C MET A 184 21.14 -0.75 19.31
N SER A 185 20.68 -1.22 20.47
CA SER A 185 20.07 -2.55 20.58
C SER A 185 18.75 -2.62 19.82
N ALA A 186 18.33 -3.83 19.42
CA ALA A 186 17.04 -4.04 18.76
C ALA A 186 15.85 -3.56 19.61
N SER A 187 15.87 -3.82 20.92
CA SER A 187 14.83 -3.37 21.86
C SER A 187 14.74 -1.84 21.96
N THR A 188 15.89 -1.16 21.99
CA THR A 188 15.93 0.30 21.98
C THR A 188 15.38 0.87 20.67
N LEU A 189 15.75 0.26 19.54
CA LEU A 189 15.24 0.65 18.23
C LEU A 189 13.73 0.48 18.12
N GLU A 190 13.19 -0.65 18.58
CA GLU A 190 11.77 -0.93 18.61
C GLU A 190 11.01 0.13 19.42
N THR A 191 11.50 0.46 20.62
CA THR A 191 10.92 1.49 21.48
C THR A 191 10.92 2.87 20.80
N VAL A 192 12.04 3.23 20.17
CA VAL A 192 12.16 4.50 19.42
C VAL A 192 11.18 4.54 18.24
N MET A 193 11.02 3.44 17.51
CA MET A 193 10.07 3.35 16.40
C MET A 193 8.64 3.43 16.87
N PHE A 194 8.30 2.71 17.93
CA PHE A 194 6.99 2.72 18.54
C PHE A 194 6.58 4.14 18.94
N LEU A 195 7.47 4.87 19.62
CA LEU A 195 7.22 6.27 20.01
C LEU A 195 7.10 7.19 18.80
N LYS A 196 7.97 7.04 17.78
CA LYS A 196 7.92 7.87 16.57
C LYS A 196 6.64 7.69 15.77
N LEU A 197 6.13 6.46 15.67
CA LEU A 197 4.93 6.15 14.88
C LEU A 197 3.64 6.54 15.59
N ASN A 198 3.64 6.54 16.93
CA ASN A 198 2.47 6.85 17.74
C ASN A 198 2.59 8.21 18.43
N TRP A 199 3.48 9.10 17.96
CA TRP A 199 3.78 10.36 18.64
C TRP A 199 2.55 11.26 18.82
N ASP A 200 1.60 11.18 17.89
CA ASP A 200 0.30 11.85 17.94
C ASP A 200 -0.63 11.31 19.04
N LEU A 201 -0.43 10.05 19.45
CA LEU A 201 -1.15 9.41 20.56
C LEU A 201 -0.43 9.58 21.90
N VAL A 202 0.84 10.00 21.90
CA VAL A 202 1.61 10.29 23.10
C VAL A 202 1.17 11.64 23.66
N THR A 203 0.17 11.61 24.55
CA THR A 203 -0.29 12.81 25.26
C THR A 203 0.57 13.10 26.49
N LEU A 204 0.62 14.37 26.91
CA LEU A 204 1.30 14.77 28.15
C LEU A 204 0.78 13.98 29.38
N GLY A 205 -0.52 13.66 29.40
CA GLY A 205 -1.12 12.84 30.45
C GLY A 205 -0.60 11.40 30.45
N SER A 206 -0.48 10.78 29.28
CA SER A 206 0.07 9.42 29.13
C SER A 206 1.54 9.35 29.58
N VAL A 207 2.32 10.39 29.25
CA VAL A 207 3.74 10.49 29.65
C VAL A 207 3.86 10.72 31.16
N SER A 208 3.07 11.63 31.73
CA SER A 208 3.07 11.91 33.18
C SER A 208 2.72 10.66 33.98
N ALA A 209 1.67 9.94 33.59
CA ALA A 209 1.26 8.70 34.24
C ALA A 209 2.33 7.61 34.15
N ALA A 210 3.03 7.48 33.00
CA ALA A 210 4.13 6.55 32.85
C ALA A 210 5.33 6.88 33.76
N ILE A 211 5.67 8.18 33.91
CA ILE A 211 6.75 8.65 34.79
C ILE A 211 6.39 8.42 36.27
N GLU A 212 5.15 8.66 36.66
CA GLU A 212 4.69 8.38 38.03
C GLU A 212 4.72 6.88 38.33
N ASN A 213 4.26 6.04 37.40
CA ASN A 213 4.32 4.59 37.53
C ASN A 213 5.75 4.06 37.57
N SER A 214 6.69 4.62 36.78
CA SER A 214 8.09 4.19 36.81
C SER A 214 8.74 4.51 38.15
N LYS A 215 8.48 5.70 38.70
CA LYS A 215 8.94 6.08 40.04
C LYS A 215 8.36 5.12 41.07
N ASN A 216 7.05 4.87 41.07
CA ASN A 216 6.42 3.96 42.02
C ASN A 216 6.97 2.52 41.93
N THR A 217 7.33 2.06 40.73
CA THR A 217 7.95 0.73 40.54
C THR A 217 9.37 0.68 41.12
N GLU A 218 10.15 1.77 41.00
CA GLU A 218 11.46 1.89 41.66
C GLU A 218 11.34 1.91 43.19
N TRP A 219 10.32 2.58 43.74
CA TRP A 219 10.06 2.58 45.20
C TRP A 219 9.62 1.22 45.72
N SER A 220 8.80 0.46 44.98
CA SER A 220 8.41 -0.90 45.40
C SER A 220 9.59 -1.87 45.42
N ASN A 221 10.44 -1.84 44.39
CA ASN A 221 11.65 -2.68 44.35
C ASN A 221 12.68 -2.30 45.43
N GLN A 222 12.66 -1.05 45.92
CA GLN A 222 13.55 -0.60 46.99
C GLN A 222 13.04 -0.97 48.40
N VAL A 223 11.73 -1.12 48.58
CA VAL A 223 11.14 -1.54 49.87
C VAL A 223 11.30 -3.05 50.08
N ASP A 224 11.17 -3.85 49.02
CA ASP A 224 11.34 -5.30 49.11
C ASP A 224 12.80 -5.74 49.43
N ASP A 225 13.81 -4.93 49.08
CA ASP A 225 15.22 -5.17 49.41
C ASP A 225 15.59 -4.77 50.85
N ILE A 226 14.79 -3.93 51.51
CA ILE A 226 15.06 -3.47 52.90
C ILE A 226 14.50 -4.47 53.92
N ASP A 227 13.42 -5.20 53.60
CA ASP A 227 12.85 -6.24 54.47
C ASP A 227 13.55 -7.61 54.36
N ALA A 228 14.55 -7.74 53.47
CA ALA A 228 15.34 -8.96 53.26
C ALA A 228 16.71 -8.95 53.99
N MET A 229 16.96 -7.97 54.86
CA MET A 229 18.21 -7.78 55.61
C MET A 229 17.97 -7.75 57.12
#